data_AF-A0A2V7YCB5-F1
#
_entry.id   AF-A0A2V7YCB5-F1
#
_cell.length_a   1.000
_cell.length_b   1.000
_cell.length_c   1.000
_cell.angle_alpha   90.00
_cell.angle_beta   90.00
_cell.angle_gamma   90.00
#
_symmetry.space_group_name_H-M   'P 1'
#
loop_
_entity.id
_entity.type
_entity.pdbx_description
1 polymer ?
#
loop_
_entity_poly.entity_id
_entity_poly.type
_entity_poly.pdbx_seq_one_letter_code
_entity_poly.pdbx_strand_id
1 'polypeptide(L)'
;MEYTLRSSLDLSQVKELKRDEPLRVAAVRDGRVLGSRLIDLAKAKAVDKLAVQVPFDLPPGESPAGVELRIGPDAPEAILPHYDALAVRPSPDQLAKAKAGTVIDLGVQKIADAIYLGWWQNCHRYTFTGRLVRQVVRGGSVCNQPVPGAVVEAYDVDRFFFWLRKTLITTTTTDANGYFTMTFRWCCWRWWFYPYLGWYIDQPQWNQLRDLLSRFRQLVPKVPIPVDPNPPDPQALLRLAQTLDQLDPQAGGKPITSIIAPEIGPSLRPQVHAIPKLTAEAGKVLADIRAFYPWWWWQGTDCYPDVLFRATQAAAGGAVIYDEPYSATRWNVVPSASPINVGNLNANKSAVAVDNCPQDAPEGDCFKFTDVGLVQVPHIGPVTTGGPLAGYAYPGGADEPFGGTLNIYGGFGRETITNPARFVDYYKPQVAPWGGNPASLPPDGAFNDIPYARLGHLARYYWGVV
;
A
#
# COMPACT_ATOMS: atom_id res chain seq x y z
N MET A 1 -30.23 -6.03 -1.62
CA MET A 1 -30.83 -7.37 -1.80
C MET A 1 -29.72 -8.36 -1.54
N GLU A 2 -29.88 -9.18 -0.52
CA GLU A 2 -28.84 -10.12 -0.09
C GLU A 2 -28.93 -11.42 -0.89
N TYR A 3 -27.79 -12.00 -1.24
CA TYR A 3 -27.66 -13.30 -1.89
C TYR A 3 -26.51 -14.07 -1.25
N THR A 4 -26.47 -15.40 -1.42
CA THR A 4 -25.34 -16.21 -0.95
C THR A 4 -24.94 -17.24 -1.99
N LEU A 5 -23.66 -17.27 -2.39
CA LEU A 5 -23.09 -18.40 -3.12
C LEU A 5 -22.71 -19.49 -2.12
N ARG A 6 -23.23 -20.71 -2.31
CA ARG A 6 -22.86 -21.88 -1.52
C ARG A 6 -22.11 -22.87 -2.40
N SER A 7 -21.06 -23.48 -1.86
CA SER A 7 -20.32 -24.55 -2.53
C SER A 7 -19.67 -25.48 -1.51
N SER A 8 -19.15 -26.61 -1.97
CA SER A 8 -18.28 -27.50 -1.21
C SER A 8 -16.98 -27.72 -1.98
N LEU A 9 -15.83 -27.37 -1.42
CA LEU A 9 -14.55 -27.63 -2.09
C LEU A 9 -14.06 -29.04 -1.75
N ASP A 10 -13.53 -29.72 -2.75
CA ASP A 10 -12.93 -31.05 -2.65
C ASP A 10 -11.47 -30.97 -3.10
N LEU A 11 -10.54 -31.01 -2.13
CA LEU A 11 -9.10 -31.01 -2.31
C LEU A 11 -8.51 -32.44 -2.22
N SER A 12 -9.33 -33.50 -2.23
CA SER A 12 -8.85 -34.89 -2.07
C SER A 12 -7.84 -35.34 -3.13
N GLN A 13 -7.83 -34.65 -4.29
CA GLN A 13 -6.92 -34.93 -5.40
C GLN A 13 -5.57 -34.22 -5.28
N VAL A 14 -5.41 -33.29 -4.32
CA VAL A 14 -4.16 -32.54 -4.12
C VAL A 14 -3.15 -33.40 -3.37
N LYS A 15 -2.00 -33.67 -3.99
CA LYS A 15 -0.98 -34.58 -3.44
C LYS A 15 -0.23 -33.95 -2.27
N GLU A 16 0.17 -32.69 -2.41
CA GLU A 16 0.96 -31.94 -1.43
C GLU A 16 0.17 -30.72 -0.95
N LEU A 17 -0.88 -31.00 -0.16
CA LEU A 17 -1.74 -29.96 0.38
C LEU A 17 -1.01 -29.15 1.46
N LYS A 18 -0.76 -27.86 1.20
CA LYS A 18 -0.23 -26.91 2.18
C LYS A 18 -1.34 -26.49 3.14
N ARG A 19 -1.44 -27.17 4.30
CA ARG A 19 -2.51 -26.92 5.29
C ARG A 19 -2.37 -25.60 6.02
N ASP A 20 -1.16 -25.05 6.08
CA ASP A 20 -0.85 -23.76 6.68
C ASP A 20 -1.14 -22.57 5.75
N GLU A 21 -1.45 -22.83 4.47
CA GLU A 21 -1.77 -21.80 3.49
C GLU A 21 -3.30 -21.72 3.28
N PRO A 22 -3.96 -20.63 3.73
CA PRO A 22 -5.40 -20.49 3.55
C PRO A 22 -5.77 -20.27 2.08
N LEU A 23 -7.00 -20.68 1.74
CA LEU A 23 -7.63 -20.33 0.47
C LEU A 23 -8.60 -19.17 0.67
N ARG A 24 -8.73 -18.32 -0.34
CA ARG A 24 -9.75 -17.28 -0.39
C ARG A 24 -10.79 -17.62 -1.44
N VAL A 25 -12.05 -17.38 -1.06
CA VAL A 25 -13.22 -17.56 -1.92
C VAL A 25 -14.00 -16.27 -1.99
N ALA A 26 -14.36 -15.84 -3.19
CA ALA A 26 -15.00 -14.55 -3.41
C ALA A 26 -16.15 -14.66 -4.41
N ALA A 27 -17.23 -13.94 -4.15
CA ALA A 27 -18.27 -13.66 -5.13
C ALA A 27 -17.80 -12.44 -5.95
N VAL A 28 -17.67 -12.62 -7.26
CA VAL A 28 -17.15 -11.61 -8.17
C VAL A 28 -18.17 -11.31 -9.25
N ARG A 29 -18.35 -10.04 -9.60
CA ARG A 29 -19.16 -9.59 -10.74
C ARG A 29 -18.45 -8.45 -11.43
N ASP A 30 -18.27 -8.56 -12.74
CA ASP A 30 -17.64 -7.52 -13.58
C ASP A 30 -16.27 -7.04 -13.03
N GLY A 31 -15.44 -7.98 -12.56
CA GLY A 31 -14.12 -7.68 -11.99
C GLY A 31 -14.14 -7.09 -10.58
N ARG A 32 -15.30 -6.97 -9.93
CA ARG A 32 -15.44 -6.46 -8.56
C ARG A 32 -15.78 -7.58 -7.59
N VAL A 33 -15.10 -7.61 -6.45
CA VAL A 33 -15.44 -8.50 -5.34
C VAL A 33 -16.66 -7.93 -4.61
N LEU A 34 -17.73 -8.70 -4.56
CA LEU A 34 -18.98 -8.36 -3.86
C LEU A 34 -18.98 -8.87 -2.41
N GLY A 35 -18.19 -9.90 -2.14
CA GLY A 35 -17.99 -10.49 -0.82
C GLY A 35 -16.93 -11.58 -0.87
N SER A 36 -16.22 -11.80 0.24
CA SER A 36 -15.20 -12.85 0.32
C SER A 36 -15.17 -13.55 1.68
N ARG A 37 -14.53 -14.72 1.70
CA ARG A 37 -14.24 -15.52 2.89
C ARG A 37 -12.87 -16.16 2.78
N LEU A 38 -12.21 -16.29 3.92
CA LEU A 38 -11.02 -17.11 4.08
C LEU A 38 -11.39 -18.51 4.57
N ILE A 39 -10.75 -19.50 4.00
CA ILE A 39 -10.85 -20.91 4.37
C ILE A 39 -9.52 -21.30 4.98
N ASP A 40 -9.54 -21.47 6.30
CA ASP A 40 -8.39 -21.94 7.07
C ASP A 40 -8.27 -23.46 6.93
N LEU A 41 -7.35 -23.91 6.09
CA LEU A 41 -7.12 -25.33 5.82
C LEU A 41 -6.53 -26.06 7.04
N ALA A 42 -5.87 -25.36 7.97
CA ALA A 42 -5.31 -25.98 9.17
C ALA A 42 -6.41 -26.40 10.15
N LYS A 43 -7.57 -25.72 10.12
CA LYS A 43 -8.75 -26.02 10.95
C LYS A 43 -9.72 -26.99 10.29
N ALA A 44 -9.50 -27.36 9.04
CA ALA A 44 -10.38 -28.28 8.32
C ALA A 44 -10.25 -29.71 8.85
N LYS A 45 -11.38 -30.28 9.31
CA LYS A 45 -11.44 -31.71 9.71
C LYS A 45 -11.30 -32.65 8.51
N ALA A 46 -11.86 -32.28 7.37
CA ALA A 46 -11.89 -33.05 6.14
C ALA A 46 -11.68 -32.09 4.96
N VAL A 47 -10.80 -32.47 4.03
CA VAL A 47 -10.36 -31.60 2.91
C VAL A 47 -11.12 -31.89 1.61
N ASP A 48 -11.86 -32.99 1.57
CA ASP A 48 -12.75 -33.42 0.49
C ASP A 48 -14.14 -32.77 0.54
N LYS A 49 -14.46 -32.09 1.66
CA LYS A 49 -15.79 -31.48 1.87
C LYS A 49 -15.72 -30.18 2.67
N LEU A 50 -15.04 -29.18 2.13
CA LEU A 50 -14.94 -27.85 2.73
C LEU A 50 -16.17 -27.02 2.36
N ALA A 51 -17.07 -26.81 3.32
CA ALA A 51 -18.25 -25.98 3.11
C ALA A 51 -17.87 -24.51 2.93
N VAL A 52 -18.40 -23.89 1.88
CA VAL A 52 -18.19 -22.48 1.53
C VAL A 52 -19.53 -21.78 1.41
N GLN A 53 -19.65 -20.61 2.05
CA GLN A 53 -20.78 -19.70 1.91
C GLN A 53 -20.24 -18.27 1.81
N VAL A 54 -20.52 -17.62 0.69
CA VAL A 54 -20.09 -16.23 0.44
C VAL A 54 -21.35 -15.38 0.29
N PRO A 55 -21.77 -14.65 1.34
CA PRO A 55 -22.85 -13.69 1.23
C PRO A 55 -22.37 -12.45 0.45
N PHE A 56 -23.29 -11.85 -0.30
CA PHE A 56 -23.04 -10.61 -1.03
C PHE A 56 -24.34 -9.83 -1.25
N ASP A 57 -24.22 -8.52 -1.39
CA ASP A 57 -25.36 -7.62 -1.60
C ASP A 57 -25.36 -7.04 -3.01
N LEU A 58 -26.56 -6.90 -3.57
CA LEU A 58 -26.82 -6.15 -4.80
C LEU A 58 -27.85 -5.05 -4.56
N PRO A 59 -27.81 -3.95 -5.34
CA PRO A 59 -28.83 -2.92 -5.30
C PRO A 59 -30.26 -3.46 -5.51
N PRO A 60 -31.30 -2.80 -4.98
CA PRO A 60 -32.67 -3.21 -5.19
C PRO A 60 -33.05 -3.28 -6.68
N GLY A 61 -33.61 -4.41 -7.11
CA GLY A 61 -34.03 -4.64 -8.49
C GLY A 61 -32.95 -5.24 -9.39
N GLU A 62 -31.72 -5.37 -8.89
CA GLU A 62 -30.65 -6.04 -9.63
C GLU A 62 -30.68 -7.56 -9.48
N SER A 63 -30.39 -8.23 -10.60
CA SER A 63 -30.24 -9.68 -10.69
C SER A 63 -28.81 -10.12 -10.35
N PRO A 64 -28.60 -11.32 -9.76
CA PRO A 64 -27.27 -11.91 -9.58
C PRO A 64 -26.64 -12.43 -10.88
N ALA A 65 -27.22 -12.13 -12.05
CA ALA A 65 -26.62 -12.44 -13.34
C ALA A 65 -25.20 -11.85 -13.47
N GLY A 66 -24.26 -12.66 -13.97
CA GLY A 66 -22.85 -12.29 -14.11
C GLY A 66 -22.01 -12.50 -12.85
N VAL A 67 -22.61 -12.90 -11.73
CA VAL A 67 -21.86 -13.29 -10.52
C VAL A 67 -21.20 -14.65 -10.73
N GLU A 68 -19.96 -14.79 -10.30
CA GLU A 68 -19.20 -16.03 -10.26
C GLU A 68 -18.47 -16.21 -8.92
N LEU A 69 -18.25 -17.46 -8.52
CA LEU A 69 -17.40 -17.80 -7.38
C LEU A 69 -15.95 -17.96 -7.86
N ARG A 70 -15.03 -17.18 -7.30
CA ARG A 70 -13.58 -17.31 -7.52
C ARG A 70 -12.94 -17.99 -6.32
N ILE A 71 -12.08 -18.98 -6.56
CA ILE A 71 -11.36 -19.76 -5.55
C ILE A 71 -9.87 -19.76 -5.87
N GLY A 72 -9.03 -19.46 -4.89
CA GLY A 72 -7.57 -19.59 -5.01
C GLY A 72 -6.86 -19.25 -3.71
N PRO A 73 -5.53 -19.02 -3.75
CA PRO A 73 -4.77 -18.61 -2.58
C PRO A 73 -5.31 -17.35 -1.90
N ASP A 74 -4.98 -17.19 -0.61
CA ASP A 74 -5.20 -15.91 0.07
C ASP A 74 -4.31 -14.81 -0.51
N ALA A 75 -4.86 -14.12 -1.50
CA ALA A 75 -4.34 -12.91 -2.12
C ALA A 75 -5.32 -11.74 -1.89
N PRO A 76 -4.84 -10.49 -1.96
CA PRO A 76 -5.68 -9.30 -1.99
C PRO A 76 -6.88 -9.45 -2.93
N GLU A 77 -8.05 -8.99 -2.46
CA GLU A 77 -9.32 -9.05 -3.21
C GLU A 77 -9.23 -8.35 -4.57
N ALA A 78 -8.41 -7.32 -4.65
CA ALA A 78 -8.07 -6.61 -5.88
C ALA A 78 -7.54 -7.51 -7.01
N ILE A 79 -6.89 -8.62 -6.68
CA ILE A 79 -6.17 -9.47 -7.63
C ILE A 79 -7.03 -10.68 -8.01
N LEU A 80 -7.84 -11.18 -7.07
CA LEU A 80 -8.72 -12.35 -7.24
C LEU A 80 -9.52 -12.41 -8.55
N PRO A 81 -10.10 -11.31 -9.05
CA PRO A 81 -10.84 -11.31 -10.31
C PRO A 81 -9.96 -11.46 -11.56
N HIS A 82 -8.66 -11.22 -11.46
CA HIS A 82 -7.77 -11.00 -12.62
C HIS A 82 -6.69 -12.07 -12.79
N TYR A 83 -6.43 -12.90 -11.78
CA TYR A 83 -5.58 -14.09 -11.95
C TYR A 83 -6.44 -15.32 -12.27
N ASP A 84 -5.79 -16.38 -12.76
CA ASP A 84 -6.40 -17.68 -13.09
C ASP A 84 -6.84 -18.47 -11.83
N ALA A 85 -7.57 -17.81 -10.93
CA ALA A 85 -8.36 -18.44 -9.89
C ALA A 85 -9.44 -19.32 -10.55
N LEU A 86 -9.76 -20.44 -9.90
CA LEU A 86 -10.85 -21.30 -10.35
C LEU A 86 -12.15 -20.49 -10.31
N ALA A 87 -12.79 -20.34 -11.47
CA ALA A 87 -14.04 -19.62 -11.63
C ALA A 87 -15.20 -20.59 -11.79
N VAL A 88 -16.23 -20.43 -10.97
CA VAL A 88 -17.43 -21.27 -10.97
C VAL A 88 -18.64 -20.37 -11.16
N ARG A 89 -19.34 -20.57 -12.27
CA ARG A 89 -20.51 -19.77 -12.62
C ARG A 89 -21.79 -20.50 -12.24
N PRO A 90 -22.77 -19.84 -11.60
CA PRO A 90 -24.11 -20.39 -11.48
C PRO A 90 -24.69 -20.70 -12.87
N SER A 91 -25.47 -21.76 -12.99
CA SER A 91 -26.17 -22.06 -14.24
C SER A 91 -27.27 -21.03 -14.53
N PRO A 92 -27.68 -20.83 -15.80
CA PRO A 92 -28.78 -19.94 -16.14
C PRO A 92 -30.06 -20.24 -15.34
N ASP A 93 -30.37 -21.52 -15.10
CA ASP A 93 -31.53 -21.95 -14.31
C ASP A 93 -31.43 -21.57 -12.84
N GLN A 94 -30.22 -21.63 -12.26
CA GLN A 94 -29.98 -21.22 -10.88
C GLN A 94 -30.19 -19.71 -10.73
N LEU A 95 -29.70 -18.92 -11.69
CA LEU A 95 -29.87 -17.47 -11.72
C LEU A 95 -31.34 -17.07 -11.93
N ALA A 96 -32.05 -17.75 -12.84
CA ALA A 96 -33.46 -17.49 -13.10
C ALA A 96 -34.36 -17.76 -11.88
N LYS A 97 -33.95 -18.70 -11.01
CA LYS A 97 -34.65 -19.04 -9.77
C LYS A 97 -34.20 -18.23 -8.56
N ALA A 98 -33.06 -17.54 -8.65
CA ALA A 98 -32.50 -16.77 -7.55
C ALA A 98 -33.41 -15.56 -7.22
N LYS A 99 -33.75 -15.44 -5.94
CA LYS A 99 -34.45 -14.27 -5.38
C LYS A 99 -33.62 -13.67 -4.25
N ALA A 100 -33.86 -12.41 -3.92
CA ALA A 100 -33.26 -11.82 -2.73
C ALA A 100 -33.53 -12.72 -1.49
N GLY A 101 -32.49 -12.97 -0.69
CA GLY A 101 -32.49 -13.88 0.45
C GLY A 101 -32.28 -15.35 0.12
N THR A 102 -32.00 -15.72 -1.15
CA THR A 102 -31.80 -17.12 -1.55
C THR A 102 -30.32 -17.51 -1.63
N VAL A 103 -30.08 -18.81 -1.38
CA VAL A 103 -28.78 -19.46 -1.55
C VAL A 103 -28.70 -20.05 -2.96
N ILE A 104 -27.68 -19.63 -3.71
CA ILE A 104 -27.33 -20.18 -5.01
C ILE A 104 -26.29 -21.28 -4.78
N ASP A 105 -26.71 -22.54 -4.91
CA ASP A 105 -25.85 -23.70 -4.64
C ASP A 105 -25.07 -24.14 -5.88
N LEU A 106 -23.76 -23.97 -5.85
CA LEU A 106 -22.84 -24.34 -6.92
C LEU A 106 -22.36 -25.80 -6.84
N GLY A 107 -22.80 -26.55 -5.84
CA GLY A 107 -22.41 -27.95 -5.65
C GLY A 107 -20.93 -28.12 -5.28
N VAL A 108 -20.39 -29.30 -5.57
CA VAL A 108 -19.01 -29.68 -5.22
C VAL A 108 -18.03 -29.24 -6.28
N GLN A 109 -16.98 -28.54 -5.87
CA GLN A 109 -15.91 -28.05 -6.73
C GLN A 109 -14.64 -28.84 -6.44
N LYS A 110 -14.31 -29.76 -7.36
CA LYS A 110 -13.10 -30.57 -7.30
C LYS A 110 -11.92 -29.73 -7.77
N ILE A 111 -10.94 -29.54 -6.90
CA ILE A 111 -9.72 -28.81 -7.22
C ILE A 111 -8.67 -29.86 -7.60
N ALA A 112 -8.37 -29.92 -8.90
CA ALA A 112 -7.35 -30.81 -9.42
C ALA A 112 -5.94 -30.40 -8.94
N ASP A 113 -5.07 -31.38 -8.73
CA ASP A 113 -3.67 -31.20 -8.32
C ASP A 113 -2.92 -30.18 -9.19
N ALA A 114 -3.14 -30.22 -10.51
CA ALA A 114 -2.50 -29.32 -11.46
C ALA A 114 -2.91 -27.84 -11.28
N ILE A 115 -4.18 -27.58 -10.95
CA ILE A 115 -4.68 -26.22 -10.69
C ILE A 115 -4.05 -25.71 -9.39
N TYR A 116 -4.07 -26.53 -8.35
CA TYR A 116 -3.50 -26.20 -7.05
C TYR A 116 -1.98 -25.96 -7.11
N LEU A 117 -1.25 -26.80 -7.87
CA LEU A 117 0.18 -26.62 -8.12
C LEU A 117 0.44 -25.34 -8.90
N GLY A 118 -0.37 -25.05 -9.91
CA GLY A 118 -0.28 -23.83 -10.72
C GLY A 118 -0.42 -22.56 -9.87
N TRP A 119 -1.32 -22.57 -8.88
CA TRP A 119 -1.41 -21.47 -7.91
C TRP A 119 -0.09 -21.25 -7.19
N TRP A 120 0.54 -22.29 -6.65
CA TRP A 120 1.78 -22.12 -5.87
C TRP A 120 3.03 -21.87 -6.68
N GLN A 121 3.03 -22.19 -7.97
CA GLN A 121 4.10 -21.82 -8.87
C GLN A 121 4.10 -20.33 -9.22
N ASN A 122 2.95 -19.65 -9.12
CA ASN A 122 2.81 -18.27 -9.59
C ASN A 122 2.18 -17.32 -8.57
N CYS A 123 2.05 -17.78 -7.33
CA CYS A 123 1.63 -16.97 -6.21
C CYS A 123 2.75 -16.88 -5.16
N HIS A 124 3.34 -15.70 -5.03
CA HIS A 124 4.48 -15.47 -4.13
C HIS A 124 4.10 -14.55 -2.97
N ARG A 125 4.73 -14.75 -1.82
CA ARG A 125 4.60 -13.85 -0.68
C ARG A 125 5.62 -12.71 -0.82
N TYR A 126 5.14 -11.50 -0.58
CA TYR A 126 5.93 -10.28 -0.53
C TYR A 126 5.88 -9.74 0.88
N THR A 127 7.03 -9.34 1.40
CA THR A 127 7.11 -8.62 2.66
C THR A 127 7.87 -7.34 2.41
N PHE A 128 7.20 -6.20 2.63
CA PHE A 128 7.82 -4.88 2.54
C PHE A 128 8.05 -4.32 3.92
N THR A 129 9.21 -3.72 4.11
CA THR A 129 9.60 -3.00 5.33
C THR A 129 10.03 -1.60 4.95
N GLY A 130 9.72 -0.63 5.79
CA GLY A 130 10.19 0.74 5.60
C GLY A 130 9.99 1.56 6.85
N ARG A 131 10.31 2.85 6.75
CA ARG A 131 10.11 3.80 7.85
C ARG A 131 9.50 5.09 7.33
N LEU A 132 8.39 5.51 7.94
CA LEU A 132 7.78 6.81 7.66
C LEU A 132 8.41 7.86 8.57
N VAL A 133 8.98 8.90 7.98
CA VAL A 133 9.69 9.96 8.70
C VAL A 133 9.29 11.34 8.20
N ARG A 134 9.29 12.33 9.08
CA ARG A 134 9.26 13.74 8.71
C ARG A 134 10.69 14.27 8.73
N GLN A 135 11.18 14.71 7.59
CA GLN A 135 12.50 15.31 7.51
C GLN A 135 12.43 16.76 7.99
N VAL A 136 13.30 17.12 8.92
CA VAL A 136 13.47 18.49 9.39
C VAL A 136 14.95 18.87 9.34
N VAL A 137 15.23 20.10 8.92
CA VAL A 137 16.59 20.65 8.96
C VAL A 137 16.74 21.44 10.26
N ARG A 138 17.66 21.04 11.12
CA ARG A 138 18.02 21.75 12.36
C ARG A 138 19.54 21.91 12.43
N GLY A 139 20.02 23.11 12.78
CA GLY A 139 21.45 23.37 12.97
C GLY A 139 22.35 22.92 11.80
N GLY A 140 21.87 23.05 10.55
CA GLY A 140 22.60 22.60 9.35
C GLY A 140 22.63 21.08 9.09
N SER A 141 21.91 20.27 9.87
CA SER A 141 21.81 18.82 9.72
C SER A 141 20.36 18.37 9.42
N VAL A 142 20.21 17.30 8.65
CA VAL A 142 18.91 16.66 8.38
C VAL A 142 18.60 15.66 9.50
N CYS A 143 17.45 15.83 10.15
CA CYS A 143 16.91 14.92 11.14
C CYS A 143 15.64 14.24 10.60
N ASN A 144 15.52 12.94 10.83
CA ASN A 144 14.36 12.13 10.44
C ASN A 144 13.52 11.81 11.68
N GLN A 145 12.51 12.65 11.94
CA GLN A 145 11.55 12.46 13.03
C GLN A 145 10.59 11.31 12.66
N PRO A 146 10.40 10.28 13.50
CA PRO A 146 9.51 9.17 13.17
C PRO A 146 8.04 9.61 13.20
N VAL A 147 7.24 9.02 12.32
CA VAL A 147 5.80 9.27 12.22
C VAL A 147 5.04 8.03 12.69
N PRO A 148 4.57 8.00 13.96
CA PRO A 148 3.86 6.86 14.51
C PRO A 148 2.36 6.86 14.17
N GLY A 149 1.74 5.67 14.19
CA GLY A 149 0.28 5.52 14.04
C GLY A 149 -0.26 5.95 12.68
N ALA A 150 0.59 6.04 11.66
CA ALA A 150 0.17 6.32 10.29
C ALA A 150 -0.27 5.03 9.61
N VAL A 151 -1.39 5.07 8.90
CA VAL A 151 -1.85 3.97 8.05
C VAL A 151 -1.09 4.07 6.73
N VAL A 152 -0.25 3.07 6.46
CA VAL A 152 0.51 2.95 5.22
C VAL A 152 -0.23 1.96 4.31
N GLU A 153 -0.49 2.39 3.09
CA GLU A 153 -1.20 1.66 2.06
C GLU A 153 -0.21 1.33 0.93
N ALA A 154 -0.16 0.06 0.51
CA ALA A 154 0.55 -0.35 -0.69
C ALA A 154 -0.43 -0.57 -1.83
N TYR A 155 -0.09 -0.03 -2.99
CA TYR A 155 -0.86 -0.11 -4.21
C TYR A 155 -0.09 -0.83 -5.29
N ASP A 156 -0.81 -1.60 -6.09
CA ASP A 156 -0.36 -2.11 -7.38
C ASP A 156 -0.69 -1.09 -8.47
N VAL A 157 0.21 -0.93 -9.44
CA VAL A 157 0.11 0.05 -10.50
C VAL A 157 0.20 -0.62 -11.86
N ASP A 158 -0.93 -0.83 -12.50
CA ASP A 158 -0.91 -1.22 -13.90
C ASP A 158 -0.68 0.00 -14.79
N ARG A 159 0.17 -0.15 -15.80
CA ARG A 159 0.36 0.86 -16.85
C ARG A 159 0.18 0.27 -18.23
N PHE A 160 -0.66 0.93 -19.01
CA PHE A 160 -0.83 0.68 -20.43
C PHE A 160 -0.70 2.00 -21.17
N PHE A 161 0.41 2.23 -21.89
CA PHE A 161 0.75 3.56 -22.42
C PHE A 161 0.79 4.65 -21.33
N PHE A 162 -0.18 5.56 -21.34
CA PHE A 162 -0.40 6.64 -20.36
C PHE A 162 -1.65 6.39 -19.51
N TRP A 163 -2.35 5.28 -19.75
CA TRP A 163 -3.36 4.80 -18.83
C TRP A 163 -2.68 4.17 -17.64
N LEU A 164 -3.13 4.59 -16.48
CA LEU A 164 -2.69 4.06 -15.21
C LEU A 164 -3.91 3.56 -14.46
N ARG A 165 -3.68 2.52 -13.68
CA ARG A 165 -4.60 2.01 -12.69
C ARG A 165 -3.83 1.89 -11.38
N LYS A 166 -4.46 2.25 -10.27
CA LYS A 166 -3.88 2.14 -8.93
C LYS A 166 -4.85 1.33 -8.08
N THR A 167 -4.39 0.18 -7.59
CA THR A 167 -5.26 -0.77 -6.89
C THR A 167 -4.69 -1.09 -5.51
N LEU A 168 -5.48 -0.91 -4.45
CA LEU A 168 -5.02 -1.18 -3.09
C LEU A 168 -4.74 -2.68 -2.90
N ILE A 169 -3.53 -3.02 -2.48
CA ILE A 169 -3.09 -4.39 -2.21
C ILE A 169 -3.30 -4.70 -0.72
N THR A 170 -2.73 -3.87 0.14
CA THR A 170 -2.70 -4.11 1.59
C THR A 170 -2.46 -2.82 2.35
N THR A 171 -2.75 -2.84 3.64
CA THR A 171 -2.55 -1.74 4.56
C THR A 171 -1.86 -2.22 5.83
N THR A 172 -1.11 -1.33 6.48
CA THR A 172 -0.49 -1.57 7.78
C THR A 172 -0.42 -0.26 8.55
N THR A 173 0.02 -0.29 9.80
CA THR A 173 0.20 0.90 10.63
C THR A 173 1.64 1.02 11.09
N THR A 174 2.19 2.23 11.13
CA THR A 174 3.54 2.47 11.65
C THR A 174 3.61 2.33 13.17
N ASP A 175 4.71 1.76 13.65
CA ASP A 175 5.02 1.67 15.08
C ASP A 175 5.46 3.02 15.67
N ALA A 176 5.80 3.04 16.97
CA ALA A 176 6.27 4.24 17.66
C ALA A 176 7.54 4.87 17.05
N ASN A 177 8.35 4.08 16.34
CA ASN A 177 9.59 4.50 15.68
C ASN A 177 9.38 4.82 14.19
N GLY A 178 8.13 4.80 13.71
CA GLY A 178 7.76 5.05 12.32
C GLY A 178 7.99 3.86 11.40
N TYR A 179 8.45 2.70 11.91
CA TYR A 179 8.64 1.52 11.07
C TYR A 179 7.32 0.85 10.74
N PHE A 180 7.26 0.26 9.56
CA PHE A 180 6.15 -0.59 9.17
C PHE A 180 6.65 -1.87 8.51
N THR A 181 5.87 -2.92 8.65
CA THR A 181 6.00 -4.16 7.89
C THR A 181 4.63 -4.52 7.35
N MET A 182 4.58 -4.94 6.09
CA MET A 182 3.37 -5.47 5.48
C MET A 182 3.70 -6.72 4.67
N THR A 183 2.82 -7.70 4.75
CA THR A 183 2.96 -8.96 4.01
C THR A 183 1.68 -9.23 3.25
N PHE A 184 1.83 -9.60 1.98
CA PHE A 184 0.71 -10.03 1.14
C PHE A 184 1.17 -11.11 0.17
N ARG A 185 0.21 -11.82 -0.41
CA ARG A 185 0.47 -12.74 -1.51
C ARG A 185 0.07 -12.09 -2.82
N TRP A 186 0.98 -12.09 -3.79
CA TRP A 186 0.68 -11.70 -5.16
C TRP A 186 0.50 -12.94 -6.01
N CYS A 187 -0.52 -12.97 -6.86
CA CYS A 187 -0.83 -14.08 -7.75
C CYS A 187 -1.03 -13.55 -9.17
N CYS A 188 -0.37 -14.14 -10.13
CA CYS A 188 -0.57 -13.87 -11.55
C CYS A 188 -0.17 -15.11 -12.33
N TRP A 189 -0.70 -15.31 -13.54
CA TRP A 189 -0.19 -16.36 -14.44
C TRP A 189 0.32 -15.72 -15.74
N ARG A 190 -0.39 -14.68 -16.21
CA ARG A 190 0.04 -13.71 -17.22
C ARG A 190 -0.63 -12.38 -16.94
N TRP A 191 0.11 -11.27 -17.03
CA TRP A 191 -0.51 -9.95 -17.03
C TRP A 191 -1.32 -9.74 -18.32
N TRP A 192 -2.54 -9.22 -18.20
CA TRP A 192 -3.40 -8.91 -19.33
C TRP A 192 -3.96 -7.50 -19.17
N PHE A 193 -4.03 -6.74 -20.27
CA PHE A 193 -4.71 -5.47 -20.26
C PHE A 193 -6.23 -5.70 -20.25
N TYR A 194 -6.88 -5.29 -19.16
CA TYR A 194 -8.33 -5.36 -18.99
C TYR A 194 -8.96 -3.96 -19.10
N PRO A 195 -9.37 -3.51 -20.29
CA PRO A 195 -9.79 -2.12 -20.53
C PRO A 195 -11.00 -1.66 -19.69
N TYR A 196 -11.80 -2.59 -19.17
CA TYR A 196 -12.98 -2.29 -18.36
C TYR A 196 -12.66 -1.95 -16.89
N LEU A 197 -11.40 -2.13 -16.45
CA LEU A 197 -10.98 -1.87 -15.07
C LEU A 197 -10.62 -0.40 -14.83
N GLY A 198 -11.61 0.49 -14.83
CA GLY A 198 -11.51 1.83 -14.22
C GLY A 198 -10.17 2.58 -14.40
N TRP A 199 -9.63 2.62 -15.62
CA TRP A 199 -8.37 3.27 -15.94
C TRP A 199 -8.53 4.79 -15.94
N TYR A 200 -7.50 5.51 -15.51
CA TYR A 200 -7.42 6.97 -15.66
C TYR A 200 -6.19 7.35 -16.49
N ILE A 201 -6.20 8.57 -16.99
CA ILE A 201 -5.11 9.12 -17.79
C ILE A 201 -4.16 9.91 -16.91
N ASP A 202 -2.87 9.59 -16.98
CA ASP A 202 -1.80 10.49 -16.54
C ASP A 202 -1.68 11.64 -17.54
N GLN A 203 -2.23 12.80 -17.18
CA GLN A 203 -2.28 13.96 -18.07
C GLN A 203 -0.89 14.46 -18.49
N PRO A 204 0.10 14.61 -17.60
CA PRO A 204 1.49 14.87 -17.98
C PRO A 204 2.04 13.90 -19.03
N GLN A 205 1.87 12.59 -18.83
CA GLN A 205 2.36 11.59 -19.80
C GLN A 205 1.60 11.65 -21.13
N TRP A 206 0.28 11.86 -21.09
CA TRP A 206 -0.53 12.02 -22.29
C TRP A 206 -0.10 13.24 -23.09
N ASN A 207 0.13 14.38 -22.44
CA ASN A 207 0.60 15.59 -23.09
C ASN A 207 1.96 15.38 -23.77
N GLN A 208 2.89 14.69 -23.09
CA GLN A 208 4.19 14.36 -23.68
C GLN A 208 4.04 13.47 -24.92
N LEU A 209 3.22 12.42 -24.86
CA LEU A 209 2.97 11.55 -26.01
C LEU A 209 2.30 12.33 -27.15
N ARG A 210 1.31 13.18 -26.85
CA ARG A 210 0.60 14.00 -27.85
C ARG A 210 1.56 14.93 -28.57
N ASP A 211 2.51 15.54 -27.87
CA ASP A 211 3.51 16.43 -28.46
C ASP A 211 4.46 15.64 -29.40
N LEU A 212 4.87 14.44 -29.00
CA LEU A 212 5.64 13.52 -29.85
C LEU A 212 4.86 13.07 -31.09
N LEU A 213 3.58 12.70 -30.93
CA LEU A 213 2.68 12.31 -32.01
C LEU A 213 2.45 13.47 -33.00
N SER A 214 2.30 14.69 -32.50
CA SER A 214 2.19 15.91 -33.30
C SER A 214 3.45 16.15 -34.13
N ARG A 215 4.63 16.06 -33.50
CA ARG A 215 5.92 16.18 -34.19
C ARG A 215 6.09 15.09 -35.25
N PHE A 216 5.75 13.84 -34.93
CA PHE A 216 5.83 12.74 -35.88
C PHE A 216 4.88 12.93 -37.07
N ARG A 217 3.66 13.44 -36.85
CA ARG A 217 2.70 13.78 -37.91
C ARG A 217 3.25 14.81 -38.89
N GLN A 218 4.00 15.81 -38.40
CA GLN A 218 4.64 16.81 -39.28
C GLN A 218 5.70 16.18 -40.19
N LEU A 219 6.44 15.20 -39.66
CA LEU A 219 7.49 14.48 -40.40
C LEU A 219 6.93 13.40 -41.34
N VAL A 220 5.77 12.82 -40.99
CA VAL A 220 5.13 11.72 -41.74
C VAL A 220 3.61 11.99 -41.90
N PRO A 221 3.22 12.96 -42.75
CA PRO A 221 1.85 13.49 -42.80
C PRO A 221 0.77 12.52 -43.33
N LYS A 222 1.18 11.37 -43.89
CA LYS A 222 0.26 10.36 -44.46
C LYS A 222 -0.29 9.38 -43.42
N VAL A 223 0.22 9.38 -42.19
CA VAL A 223 -0.26 8.49 -41.13
C VAL A 223 -1.41 9.19 -40.38
N PRO A 224 -2.61 8.59 -40.32
CA PRO A 224 -3.73 9.17 -39.57
C PRO A 224 -3.48 9.01 -38.07
N ILE A 225 -2.83 10.02 -37.47
CA ILE A 225 -2.48 10.04 -36.05
C ILE A 225 -3.57 10.81 -35.28
N PRO A 226 -4.27 10.18 -34.31
CA PRO A 226 -5.18 10.89 -33.43
C PRO A 226 -4.36 11.82 -32.52
N VAL A 227 -4.48 13.12 -32.77
CA VAL A 227 -3.83 14.20 -31.99
C VAL A 227 -4.86 15.03 -31.21
N ASP A 228 -6.06 14.46 -31.02
CA ASP A 228 -7.15 15.10 -30.26
C ASP A 228 -6.64 15.47 -28.85
N PRO A 229 -7.02 16.62 -28.26
CA PRO A 229 -6.71 16.91 -26.87
C PRO A 229 -7.21 15.84 -25.89
N ASN A 230 -8.31 15.15 -26.22
CA ASN A 230 -8.82 14.04 -25.43
C ASN A 230 -8.08 12.74 -25.78
N PRO A 231 -7.64 11.97 -24.77
CA PRO A 231 -7.03 10.68 -25.00
C PRO A 231 -8.02 9.75 -25.73
N PRO A 232 -7.63 9.17 -26.88
CA PRO A 232 -8.50 8.29 -27.65
C PRO A 232 -8.70 6.95 -26.92
N ASP A 233 -9.79 6.23 -27.18
CA ASP A 233 -10.06 4.91 -26.58
C ASP A 233 -8.86 3.92 -26.71
N PRO A 234 -8.63 3.02 -25.72
CA PRO A 234 -7.57 2.00 -25.76
C PRO A 234 -7.43 1.22 -27.08
N GLN A 235 -8.53 0.88 -27.73
CA GLN A 235 -8.51 0.16 -29.00
C GLN A 235 -8.03 1.05 -30.16
N ALA A 236 -8.27 2.35 -30.11
CA ALA A 236 -7.76 3.28 -31.13
C ALA A 236 -6.23 3.43 -31.04
N LEU A 237 -5.66 3.49 -29.83
CA LEU A 237 -4.20 3.54 -29.66
C LEU A 237 -3.51 2.24 -29.97
N LEU A 238 -4.14 1.10 -29.66
CA LEU A 238 -3.66 -0.21 -30.12
C LEU A 238 -3.54 -0.27 -31.66
N ARG A 239 -4.52 0.26 -32.39
CA ARG A 239 -4.47 0.35 -33.86
C ARG A 239 -3.38 1.31 -34.34
N LEU A 240 -3.18 2.44 -33.66
CA LEU A 240 -2.10 3.36 -33.98
C LEU A 240 -0.73 2.68 -33.78
N ALA A 241 -0.54 2.01 -32.65
CA ALA A 241 0.69 1.29 -32.32
C ALA A 241 1.03 0.23 -33.39
N GLN A 242 0.03 -0.56 -33.82
CA GLN A 242 0.16 -1.49 -34.96
C GLN A 242 0.59 -0.81 -36.25
N THR A 243 0.01 0.36 -36.54
CA THR A 243 0.28 1.11 -37.77
C THR A 243 1.71 1.66 -37.74
N LEU A 244 2.14 2.20 -36.61
CA LEU A 244 3.47 2.77 -36.42
C LEU A 244 4.58 1.71 -36.44
N ASP A 245 4.32 0.48 -35.96
CA ASP A 245 5.29 -0.62 -36.04
C ASP A 245 5.57 -1.07 -37.47
N GLN A 246 4.57 -1.02 -38.34
CA GLN A 246 4.76 -1.35 -39.75
C GLN A 246 5.67 -0.34 -40.47
N LEU A 247 5.82 0.88 -39.95
CA LEU A 247 6.67 1.90 -40.56
C LEU A 247 8.17 1.61 -40.42
N ASP A 248 8.54 0.67 -39.54
CA ASP A 248 9.93 0.22 -39.37
C ASP A 248 9.99 -1.29 -39.08
N PRO A 249 10.01 -2.14 -40.13
CA PRO A 249 10.05 -3.59 -40.02
C PRO A 249 11.35 -4.16 -39.42
N GLN A 250 12.43 -3.37 -39.38
CA GLN A 250 13.73 -3.79 -38.84
C GLN A 250 13.72 -3.87 -37.31
N ALA A 251 12.70 -3.30 -36.65
CA ALA A 251 12.57 -3.28 -35.19
C ALA A 251 12.04 -4.59 -34.55
N GLY A 252 11.76 -5.64 -35.33
CA GLY A 252 11.52 -7.00 -34.80
C GLY A 252 10.27 -7.17 -33.92
N GLY A 253 9.29 -6.25 -33.95
CA GLY A 253 8.08 -6.31 -33.13
C GLY A 253 7.14 -7.45 -33.52
N LYS A 254 6.68 -8.24 -32.53
CA LYS A 254 5.63 -9.27 -32.73
C LYS A 254 4.26 -8.59 -32.93
N PRO A 255 3.35 -9.17 -33.74
CA PRO A 255 2.02 -8.61 -33.97
C PRO A 255 1.15 -8.51 -32.70
N ILE A 256 0.47 -7.37 -32.55
CA ILE A 256 -0.31 -6.92 -31.38
C ILE A 256 -1.58 -7.75 -31.09
N THR A 257 -1.95 -8.70 -31.95
CA THR A 257 -3.17 -9.52 -31.79
C THR A 257 -3.16 -10.48 -30.59
N SER A 258 -2.09 -10.53 -29.80
CA SER A 258 -1.91 -11.49 -28.69
C SER A 258 -2.02 -10.89 -27.28
N ILE A 259 -2.34 -9.59 -27.15
CA ILE A 259 -2.21 -8.82 -25.88
C ILE A 259 -3.59 -8.56 -25.21
N ILE A 260 -4.67 -8.74 -25.95
CA ILE A 260 -6.02 -8.51 -25.45
C ILE A 260 -6.60 -9.85 -24.96
N ALA A 261 -7.32 -9.81 -23.84
CA ALA A 261 -8.02 -10.99 -23.32
C ALA A 261 -8.77 -11.72 -24.44
N PRO A 262 -8.72 -13.07 -24.49
CA PRO A 262 -9.22 -13.88 -25.61
C PRO A 262 -10.72 -13.72 -25.92
N GLU A 263 -11.47 -13.05 -25.04
CA GLU A 263 -12.89 -12.74 -25.18
C GLU A 263 -13.17 -11.57 -26.14
N ILE A 264 -12.14 -10.78 -26.49
CA ILE A 264 -12.24 -9.65 -27.44
C ILE A 264 -11.78 -10.17 -28.82
N GLY A 265 -12.76 -10.49 -29.67
CA GLY A 265 -12.57 -11.25 -30.91
C GLY A 265 -11.66 -10.66 -32.00
N PRO A 266 -11.49 -11.37 -33.13
CA PRO A 266 -10.45 -11.16 -34.16
C PRO A 266 -10.62 -9.93 -35.08
N SER A 267 -11.34 -8.88 -34.65
CA SER A 267 -11.65 -7.69 -35.46
C SER A 267 -10.50 -6.67 -35.62
N LEU A 268 -9.30 -6.99 -35.14
CA LEU A 268 -8.11 -6.12 -35.16
C LEU A 268 -7.13 -6.44 -36.30
N ARG A 269 -7.64 -6.65 -37.53
CA ARG A 269 -6.77 -6.82 -38.69
C ARG A 269 -6.20 -5.46 -39.13
N PRO A 270 -4.87 -5.30 -39.22
CA PRO A 270 -4.28 -4.03 -39.65
C PRO A 270 -4.59 -3.73 -41.12
N GLN A 271 -4.90 -2.47 -41.43
CA GLN A 271 -4.94 -1.98 -42.81
C GLN A 271 -3.50 -1.72 -43.26
N VAL A 272 -3.02 -2.48 -44.24
CA VAL A 272 -1.67 -2.34 -44.79
C VAL A 272 -1.61 -1.07 -45.61
N HIS A 273 -0.97 -0.03 -45.09
CA HIS A 273 -0.59 1.15 -45.87
C HIS A 273 0.85 1.01 -46.37
N ALA A 274 1.13 1.47 -47.60
CA ALA A 274 2.48 1.45 -48.17
C ALA A 274 3.45 2.20 -47.24
N ILE A 275 4.54 1.53 -46.84
CA ILE A 275 5.50 2.01 -45.85
C ILE A 275 6.41 3.08 -46.49
N PRO A 276 6.32 4.37 -46.11
CA PRO A 276 7.30 5.37 -46.51
C PRO A 276 8.65 5.10 -45.83
N LYS A 277 9.77 5.26 -46.55
CA LYS A 277 11.10 5.27 -45.91
C LYS A 277 11.15 6.43 -44.90
N LEU A 278 11.35 6.12 -43.63
CA LEU A 278 11.49 7.12 -42.57
C LEU A 278 12.82 7.89 -42.71
N THR A 279 12.79 9.20 -42.44
CA THR A 279 14.02 9.98 -42.24
C THR A 279 14.65 9.62 -40.88
N ALA A 280 15.93 9.94 -40.69
CA ALA A 280 16.60 9.71 -39.41
C ALA A 280 15.91 10.44 -38.24
N GLU A 281 15.40 11.66 -38.48
CA GLU A 281 14.66 12.43 -37.48
C GLU A 281 13.30 11.77 -37.17
N ALA A 282 12.54 11.35 -38.18
CA ALA A 282 11.29 10.63 -37.98
C ALA A 282 11.53 9.31 -37.22
N GLY A 283 12.62 8.61 -37.54
CA GLY A 283 13.04 7.41 -36.80
C GLY A 283 13.32 7.67 -35.33
N LYS A 284 13.97 8.80 -34.99
CA LYS A 284 14.22 9.19 -33.59
C LYS A 284 12.93 9.50 -32.85
N VAL A 285 12.04 10.31 -33.44
CA VAL A 285 10.74 10.62 -32.81
C VAL A 285 9.88 9.37 -32.66
N LEU A 286 9.91 8.45 -33.64
CA LEU A 286 9.25 7.15 -33.53
C LEU A 286 9.82 6.31 -32.38
N ALA A 287 11.13 6.35 -32.13
CA ALA A 287 11.73 5.69 -30.97
C ALA A 287 11.26 6.30 -29.64
N ASP A 288 11.14 7.63 -29.56
CA ASP A 288 10.60 8.31 -28.37
C ASP A 288 9.11 7.98 -28.15
N ILE A 289 8.31 7.85 -29.22
CA ILE A 289 6.92 7.37 -29.14
C ILE A 289 6.89 5.91 -28.67
N ARG A 290 7.80 5.06 -29.17
CA ARG A 290 7.93 3.65 -28.77
C ARG A 290 8.28 3.47 -27.30
N ALA A 291 8.90 4.45 -26.65
CA ALA A 291 9.12 4.41 -25.19
C ALA A 291 7.82 4.45 -24.37
N PHE A 292 6.71 4.91 -24.96
CA PHE A 292 5.38 4.83 -24.37
C PHE A 292 4.67 3.52 -24.67
N TYR A 293 5.24 2.68 -25.54
CA TYR A 293 4.61 1.43 -25.89
C TYR A 293 4.65 0.45 -24.72
N PRO A 294 3.60 -0.37 -24.54
CA PRO A 294 3.52 -1.29 -23.42
C PRO A 294 4.54 -2.44 -23.48
N TRP A 295 5.37 -2.58 -24.54
CA TRP A 295 6.09 -3.83 -24.81
C TRP A 295 7.62 -3.85 -24.71
N TRP A 296 8.33 -2.71 -24.69
CA TRP A 296 9.80 -2.74 -24.66
C TRP A 296 10.38 -3.29 -23.35
N TRP A 297 9.57 -3.33 -22.28
CA TRP A 297 9.86 -4.02 -21.02
C TRP A 297 9.05 -5.31 -20.79
N TRP A 298 8.08 -5.64 -21.66
CA TRP A 298 7.07 -6.68 -21.39
C TRP A 298 7.39 -7.97 -22.12
N GLN A 299 7.70 -9.03 -21.37
CA GLN A 299 7.96 -10.36 -21.93
C GLN A 299 6.74 -11.31 -21.87
N GLY A 300 5.54 -10.83 -21.54
CA GLY A 300 4.34 -11.68 -21.40
C GLY A 300 4.43 -12.70 -20.23
N THR A 301 5.54 -12.68 -19.51
CA THR A 301 5.81 -13.40 -18.25
C THR A 301 5.89 -12.43 -17.08
N ASP A 302 5.53 -11.16 -17.31
CA ASP A 302 5.56 -10.16 -16.25
C ASP A 302 4.52 -10.52 -15.20
N CYS A 303 5.00 -10.97 -14.05
CA CYS A 303 4.21 -11.57 -12.99
C CYS A 303 4.69 -11.09 -11.62
N TYR A 304 5.07 -9.82 -11.59
CA TYR A 304 5.56 -9.14 -10.40
C TYR A 304 4.70 -7.91 -10.14
N PRO A 305 4.38 -7.60 -8.87
CA PRO A 305 3.59 -6.41 -8.56
C PRO A 305 4.38 -5.13 -8.84
N ASP A 306 3.65 -4.09 -9.21
CA ASP A 306 4.17 -2.75 -9.47
C ASP A 306 3.79 -1.81 -8.31
N VAL A 307 4.73 -1.54 -7.39
CA VAL A 307 4.35 -1.07 -6.04
C VAL A 307 4.56 0.43 -5.83
N LEU A 308 3.52 1.09 -5.30
CA LEU A 308 3.54 2.45 -4.73
C LEU A 308 3.01 2.48 -3.30
N PHE A 309 3.47 3.45 -2.51
CA PHE A 309 3.02 3.70 -1.15
C PHE A 309 2.28 5.03 -0.99
N ARG A 310 1.27 5.03 -0.13
CA ARG A 310 0.57 6.22 0.37
C ARG A 310 0.42 6.08 1.89
N ALA A 311 0.40 7.18 2.62
CA ALA A 311 0.12 7.14 4.04
C ALA A 311 -0.86 8.24 4.47
N THR A 312 -1.77 7.86 5.37
CA THR A 312 -2.69 8.77 6.06
C THR A 312 -2.47 8.70 7.56
N GLN A 313 -2.84 9.75 8.29
CA GLN A 313 -2.69 9.76 9.75
C GLN A 313 -3.88 10.42 10.43
N ALA A 314 -4.51 9.69 11.36
CA ALA A 314 -5.65 10.20 12.12
C ALA A 314 -5.28 11.42 13.00
N ALA A 315 -4.10 11.41 13.61
CA ALA A 315 -3.57 12.55 14.39
C ALA A 315 -3.39 13.82 13.56
N ALA A 316 -3.23 13.69 12.23
CA ALA A 316 -3.22 14.79 11.28
C ALA A 316 -4.63 15.08 10.70
N GLY A 317 -5.70 14.76 11.44
CA GLY A 317 -7.08 14.93 10.99
C GLY A 317 -7.50 13.98 9.86
N GLY A 318 -6.81 12.84 9.70
CA GLY A 318 -7.04 11.91 8.59
C GLY A 318 -6.41 12.34 7.26
N ALA A 319 -5.52 13.34 7.27
CA ALA A 319 -4.88 13.85 6.07
C ALA A 319 -3.94 12.83 5.42
N VAL A 320 -3.75 12.97 4.10
CA VAL A 320 -2.66 12.30 3.36
C VAL A 320 -1.34 12.98 3.71
N ILE A 321 -0.48 12.23 4.39
CA ILE A 321 0.83 12.71 4.86
C ILE A 321 1.98 12.21 4.00
N TYR A 322 1.74 11.25 3.12
CA TYR A 322 2.68 10.74 2.14
C TYR A 322 1.92 10.17 0.94
N ASP A 323 2.37 10.44 -0.28
CA ASP A 323 1.82 9.84 -1.50
C ASP A 323 2.91 9.82 -2.57
N GLU A 324 3.27 8.63 -3.03
CA GLU A 324 4.26 8.49 -4.08
C GLU A 324 3.66 8.85 -5.45
N PRO A 325 4.36 9.66 -6.26
CA PRO A 325 3.97 9.86 -7.65
C PRO A 325 4.17 8.58 -8.45
N TYR A 326 3.46 8.42 -9.58
CA TYR A 326 3.64 7.27 -10.49
C TYR A 326 5.04 7.14 -11.07
N SER A 327 5.81 8.22 -11.10
CA SER A 327 7.23 8.17 -11.48
C SER A 327 8.10 7.43 -10.46
N ALA A 328 7.64 7.24 -9.23
CA ALA A 328 8.30 6.49 -8.18
C ALA A 328 7.85 5.01 -8.12
N THR A 329 7.05 4.55 -9.09
CA THR A 329 6.60 3.15 -9.14
C THR A 329 7.80 2.23 -9.18
N ARG A 330 7.81 1.28 -8.24
CA ARG A 330 8.77 0.19 -8.24
C ARG A 330 8.24 -0.88 -9.18
N TRP A 331 8.72 -0.85 -10.41
CA TRP A 331 8.27 -1.78 -11.44
C TRP A 331 8.82 -3.19 -11.21
N ASN A 332 7.97 -4.19 -11.41
CA ASN A 332 8.30 -5.61 -11.46
C ASN A 332 9.07 -6.09 -10.24
N VAL A 333 8.52 -5.84 -9.05
CA VAL A 333 9.17 -6.24 -7.80
C VAL A 333 9.24 -7.76 -7.70
N VAL A 334 10.46 -8.31 -7.77
CA VAL A 334 10.70 -9.76 -7.67
C VAL A 334 10.62 -10.21 -6.21
N PRO A 335 10.01 -11.39 -5.91
CA PRO A 335 9.94 -11.88 -4.54
C PRO A 335 11.34 -12.27 -4.05
N SER A 336 11.64 -11.93 -2.79
CA SER A 336 12.91 -12.23 -2.15
C SER A 336 12.71 -13.03 -0.85
N ALA A 337 13.72 -13.82 -0.48
CA ALA A 337 13.73 -14.56 0.78
C ALA A 337 13.77 -13.63 2.01
N SER A 338 14.35 -12.44 1.85
CA SER A 338 14.38 -11.38 2.87
C SER A 338 13.30 -10.32 2.60
N PRO A 339 12.82 -9.59 3.62
CA PRO A 339 11.95 -8.45 3.42
C PRO A 339 12.56 -7.39 2.49
N ILE A 340 11.72 -6.83 1.61
CA ILE A 340 12.08 -5.78 0.66
C ILE A 340 12.05 -4.45 1.40
N ASN A 341 13.22 -3.84 1.59
CA ASN A 341 13.34 -2.57 2.30
C ASN A 341 13.14 -1.39 1.34
N VAL A 342 12.12 -0.57 1.59
CA VAL A 342 11.79 0.62 0.78
C VAL A 342 12.42 1.91 1.31
N GLY A 343 13.21 1.81 2.39
CA GLY A 343 13.92 2.93 2.99
C GLY A 343 13.01 3.88 3.78
N ASN A 344 13.43 5.14 3.84
CA ASN A 344 12.67 6.20 4.48
C ASN A 344 11.66 6.80 3.49
N LEU A 345 10.39 6.75 3.86
CA LEU A 345 9.31 7.45 3.19
C LEU A 345 9.17 8.84 3.85
N ASN A 346 9.42 9.90 3.08
CA ASN A 346 9.49 11.26 3.60
C ASN A 346 8.09 11.90 3.62
N ALA A 347 7.45 11.86 4.78
CA ALA A 347 6.16 12.48 5.01
C ALA A 347 6.22 14.00 4.87
N ASN A 348 5.12 14.59 4.41
CA ASN A 348 4.96 16.03 4.27
C ASN A 348 4.81 16.72 5.64
N LYS A 349 4.77 18.05 5.62
CA LYS A 349 4.70 18.89 6.83
C LYS A 349 3.45 18.69 7.70
N SER A 350 2.39 18.08 7.15
CA SER A 350 1.14 17.82 7.89
C SER A 350 1.26 16.62 8.82
N ALA A 351 2.32 15.81 8.72
CA ALA A 351 2.55 14.68 9.59
C ALA A 351 2.83 15.10 11.05
N VAL A 352 2.17 14.43 11.99
CA VAL A 352 2.47 14.47 13.42
C VAL A 352 3.61 13.48 13.67
N ALA A 353 4.77 13.99 14.04
CA ALA A 353 6.00 13.22 14.23
C ALA A 353 6.54 13.39 15.65
N VAL A 354 7.27 12.40 16.15
CA VAL A 354 7.96 12.49 17.45
C VAL A 354 9.20 13.36 17.29
N ASP A 355 9.34 14.40 18.10
CA ASP A 355 10.52 15.25 18.07
C ASP A 355 11.68 14.60 18.84
N ASN A 356 12.42 13.74 18.16
CA ASN A 356 13.57 13.02 18.72
C ASN A 356 14.90 13.41 18.04
N CYS A 357 14.97 14.65 17.53
CA CYS A 357 16.18 15.09 16.84
C CYS A 357 17.37 15.16 17.80
N PRO A 358 18.48 14.44 17.53
CA PRO A 358 19.62 14.34 18.45
C PRO A 358 20.28 15.67 18.83
N GLN A 359 20.07 16.73 18.05
CA GLN A 359 20.58 18.06 18.39
C GLN A 359 19.89 18.66 19.64
N ASP A 360 18.78 18.11 20.09
CA ASP A 360 18.11 18.46 21.34
C ASP A 360 18.44 17.50 22.49
N ALA A 361 19.15 16.39 22.23
CA ALA A 361 19.68 15.54 23.28
C ALA A 361 20.79 16.30 24.01
N PRO A 362 20.78 16.35 25.34
CA PRO A 362 21.79 17.09 26.07
C PRO A 362 23.18 16.47 25.84
N GLU A 363 24.26 17.21 26.06
CA GLU A 363 25.61 16.66 25.90
C GLU A 363 25.97 15.73 27.07
N GLY A 364 26.87 14.77 26.83
CA GLY A 364 27.41 13.89 27.89
C GLY A 364 26.41 12.89 28.50
N ASP A 365 26.44 12.81 29.83
CA ASP A 365 25.63 11.97 30.72
C ASP A 365 24.27 12.58 31.11
N CYS A 366 23.97 13.76 30.57
CA CYS A 366 22.77 14.49 30.92
C CYS A 366 21.49 13.78 30.43
N PHE A 367 20.38 14.02 31.12
CA PHE A 367 19.06 13.55 30.74
C PHE A 367 18.11 14.74 30.56
N LYS A 368 17.34 14.76 29.46
CA LYS A 368 16.38 15.82 29.17
C LYS A 368 14.98 15.24 29.01
N PHE A 369 14.04 15.75 29.81
CA PHE A 369 12.61 15.48 29.62
C PHE A 369 12.13 16.10 28.31
N THR A 370 11.40 15.33 27.51
CA THR A 370 10.76 15.81 26.27
C THR A 370 9.28 16.06 26.50
N ASP A 371 8.61 15.16 27.22
CA ASP A 371 7.16 15.17 27.41
C ASP A 371 6.77 14.64 28.79
N VAL A 372 5.67 15.15 29.33
CA VAL A 372 4.95 14.59 30.47
C VAL A 372 3.52 14.30 30.00
N GLY A 373 3.11 13.03 30.01
CA GLY A 373 1.87 12.60 29.37
C GLY A 373 1.92 12.84 27.86
N LEU A 374 0.94 13.58 27.33
CA LEU A 374 0.91 14.03 25.93
C LEU A 374 1.38 15.48 25.77
N VAL A 375 1.93 16.09 26.83
CA VAL A 375 2.30 17.51 26.87
C VAL A 375 3.82 17.65 26.79
N GLN A 376 4.30 18.33 25.75
CA GLN A 376 5.72 18.68 25.62
C GLN A 376 6.15 19.62 26.74
N VAL A 377 7.36 19.43 27.28
CA VAL A 377 7.91 20.24 28.39
C VAL A 377 7.82 21.76 28.15
N PRO A 378 8.07 22.31 26.94
CA PRO A 378 7.89 23.75 26.68
C PRO A 378 6.46 24.28 26.87
N HIS A 379 5.45 23.42 26.84
CA HIS A 379 4.05 23.77 27.07
C HIS A 379 3.63 23.62 28.55
N ILE A 380 4.57 23.29 29.43
CA ILE A 380 4.38 23.25 30.88
C ILE A 380 4.88 24.58 31.45
N GLY A 381 4.04 25.26 32.22
CA GLY A 381 4.34 26.58 32.77
C GLY A 381 5.69 26.61 33.49
N PRO A 382 6.63 27.48 33.07
CA PRO A 382 7.98 27.46 33.58
C PRO A 382 8.01 27.84 35.06
N VAL A 383 8.88 27.19 35.82
CA VAL A 383 9.06 27.50 37.24
C VAL A 383 9.49 28.96 37.40
N THR A 384 10.33 29.48 36.50
CA THR A 384 10.90 30.83 36.54
C THR A 384 9.90 31.98 36.46
N THR A 385 8.68 31.77 35.97
CA THR A 385 7.66 32.83 35.94
C THR A 385 7.05 33.11 37.32
N GLY A 386 7.16 32.18 38.28
CA GLY A 386 6.55 32.31 39.60
C GLY A 386 5.02 32.44 39.57
N GLY A 387 4.37 32.04 40.65
CA GLY A 387 2.92 32.20 40.80
C GLY A 387 2.08 30.97 40.42
N PRO A 388 0.74 31.10 40.42
CA PRO A 388 -0.22 29.99 40.49
C PRO A 388 -0.28 29.08 39.26
N LEU A 389 0.40 29.43 38.17
CA LEU A 389 0.39 28.67 36.91
C LEU A 389 1.69 27.89 36.66
N ALA A 390 2.66 27.94 37.58
CA ALA A 390 3.89 27.14 37.47
C ALA A 390 3.54 25.64 37.52
N GLY A 391 4.01 24.87 36.53
CA GLY A 391 3.75 23.43 36.43
C GLY A 391 2.41 23.03 35.78
N TYR A 392 1.57 23.98 35.35
CA TYR A 392 0.33 23.69 34.62
C TYR A 392 0.63 23.47 33.12
N ALA A 393 -0.02 22.49 32.49
CA ALA A 393 0.00 22.37 31.02
C ALA A 393 -0.88 23.47 30.42
N TYR A 394 -0.36 24.16 29.40
CA TYR A 394 -1.04 25.27 28.73
C TYR A 394 -1.56 26.31 29.74
N PRO A 395 -0.65 27.06 30.41
CA PRO A 395 -1.01 28.06 31.43
C PRO A 395 -2.16 28.97 31.00
N GLY A 396 -3.30 28.88 31.70
CA GLY A 396 -4.52 29.65 31.41
C GLY A 396 -5.62 28.90 30.63
N GLY A 397 -5.45 27.61 30.31
CA GLY A 397 -6.42 26.86 29.49
C GLY A 397 -6.86 25.48 30.00
N ALA A 398 -6.20 24.89 31.00
CA ALA A 398 -6.56 23.55 31.52
C ALA A 398 -6.20 23.38 33.01
N ASP A 399 -7.11 22.76 33.78
CA ASP A 399 -6.88 22.31 35.15
C ASP A 399 -6.49 20.82 35.16
N GLU A 400 -5.45 20.47 35.92
CA GLU A 400 -5.02 19.09 36.26
C GLU A 400 -4.67 18.11 35.10
N PRO A 401 -3.79 18.47 34.15
CA PRO A 401 -3.38 17.59 33.03
C PRO A 401 -2.58 16.34 33.44
N PHE A 402 -2.08 16.29 34.68
CA PHE A 402 -1.18 15.25 35.18
C PHE A 402 -1.76 14.45 36.35
N GLY A 403 -3.08 14.54 36.58
CA GLY A 403 -3.77 13.76 37.62
C GLY A 403 -3.85 12.27 37.27
N GLY A 404 -3.60 11.39 38.25
CA GLY A 404 -3.76 9.95 38.12
C GLY A 404 -2.51 9.22 37.62
N THR A 405 -2.35 9.07 36.31
CA THR A 405 -1.24 8.34 35.68
C THR A 405 -0.24 9.30 35.05
N LEU A 406 1.01 9.25 35.53
CA LEU A 406 2.10 10.07 35.01
C LEU A 406 2.95 9.25 34.04
N ASN A 407 2.97 9.64 32.76
CA ASN A 407 3.93 9.11 31.79
C ASN A 407 5.04 10.13 31.61
N ILE A 408 6.30 9.73 31.77
CA ILE A 408 7.43 10.65 31.61
C ILE A 408 8.28 10.16 30.45
N TYR A 409 8.53 11.06 29.50
CA TYR A 409 9.35 10.82 28.32
C TYR A 409 10.58 11.71 28.35
N GLY A 410 11.71 11.15 27.94
CA GLY A 410 12.94 11.90 27.79
C GLY A 410 14.06 11.09 27.17
N GLY A 411 15.13 11.78 26.82
CA GLY A 411 16.30 11.21 26.17
C GLY A 411 17.56 11.49 26.96
N PHE A 412 18.45 10.49 26.99
CA PHE A 412 19.81 10.67 27.47
C PHE A 412 20.68 11.36 26.43
N GLY A 413 21.77 11.94 26.91
CA GLY A 413 22.70 12.66 26.07
C GLY A 413 23.41 11.79 25.04
N ARG A 414 23.97 12.44 24.02
CA ARG A 414 24.52 11.77 22.83
C ARG A 414 25.61 10.73 23.17
N GLU A 415 26.43 10.99 24.18
CA GLU A 415 27.49 10.08 24.61
C GLU A 415 26.93 8.87 25.36
N THR A 416 25.89 9.08 26.18
CA THR A 416 25.14 8.02 26.86
C THR A 416 24.43 7.10 25.85
N ILE A 417 23.83 7.65 24.80
CA ILE A 417 23.22 6.86 23.72
C ILE A 417 24.26 5.95 23.06
N THR A 418 25.51 6.42 22.93
CA THR A 418 26.59 5.70 22.24
C THR A 418 27.30 4.70 23.16
N ASN A 419 27.32 4.94 24.47
CA ASN A 419 27.98 4.08 25.45
C ASN A 419 27.22 4.08 26.80
N PRO A 420 26.05 3.43 26.90
CA PRO A 420 25.17 3.54 28.06
C PRO A 420 25.83 3.05 29.35
N ALA A 421 26.60 1.95 29.26
CA ALA A 421 27.31 1.35 30.40
C ALA A 421 28.42 2.22 31.00
N ARG A 422 28.82 3.30 30.33
CA ARG A 422 29.83 4.24 30.84
C ARG A 422 29.22 5.41 31.62
N PHE A 423 27.97 5.78 31.31
CA PHE A 423 27.39 7.04 31.76
C PHE A 423 26.18 6.86 32.67
N VAL A 424 25.49 5.71 32.63
CA VAL A 424 24.27 5.49 33.42
C VAL A 424 24.26 4.07 33.99
N ASP A 425 24.48 3.94 35.30
CA ASP A 425 24.29 2.67 36.02
C ASP A 425 22.81 2.42 36.35
N TYR A 426 22.11 3.46 36.81
CA TYR A 426 20.67 3.46 37.03
C TYR A 426 20.13 4.90 37.04
N TYR A 427 18.82 5.04 36.81
CA TYR A 427 18.11 6.30 37.00
C TYR A 427 16.80 6.04 37.73
N LYS A 428 16.34 7.01 38.52
CA LYS A 428 15.08 6.92 39.26
C LYS A 428 14.44 8.30 39.37
N PRO A 429 13.16 8.46 38.98
CA PRO A 429 12.47 9.72 39.19
C PRO A 429 12.20 9.90 40.70
N GLN A 430 12.52 11.08 41.22
CA GLN A 430 12.27 11.48 42.60
C GLN A 430 11.41 12.74 42.63
N VAL A 431 10.69 12.95 43.73
CA VAL A 431 9.83 14.10 43.93
C VAL A 431 10.19 14.79 45.25
N ALA A 432 10.16 16.11 45.25
CA ALA A 432 10.25 16.92 46.45
C ALA A 432 9.05 17.86 46.50
N PRO A 433 8.52 18.18 47.70
CA PRO A 433 7.53 19.24 47.84
C PRO A 433 8.05 20.55 47.23
N TRP A 434 7.22 21.19 46.41
CA TRP A 434 7.57 22.49 45.83
C TRP A 434 7.57 23.56 46.92
N GLY A 435 8.72 24.22 47.12
CA GLY A 435 8.90 25.25 48.15
C GLY A 435 8.31 26.62 47.79
N GLY A 436 7.67 26.77 46.62
CA GLY A 436 7.02 28.01 46.20
C GLY A 436 7.94 29.08 45.60
N ASN A 437 9.27 28.89 45.66
CA ASN A 437 10.25 29.85 45.15
C ASN A 437 11.05 29.30 43.95
N PRO A 438 10.87 29.87 42.74
CA PRO A 438 11.55 29.47 41.52
C PRO A 438 13.08 29.51 41.55
N ALA A 439 13.63 30.40 42.37
CA ALA A 439 15.07 30.61 42.47
C ALA A 439 15.75 29.66 43.47
N SER A 440 14.96 28.89 44.23
CA SER A 440 15.47 27.90 45.18
C SER A 440 14.89 26.53 44.86
N LEU A 441 15.66 25.73 44.12
CA LEU A 441 15.35 24.31 43.97
C LEU A 441 15.31 23.65 45.35
N PRO A 442 14.46 22.61 45.56
CA PRO A 442 14.55 21.79 46.75
C PRO A 442 15.98 21.30 46.96
N PRO A 443 16.51 21.32 48.19
CA PRO A 443 17.84 20.78 48.45
C PRO A 443 17.84 19.27 48.14
N ASP A 444 18.99 18.72 47.76
CA ASP A 444 19.10 17.31 47.33
C ASP A 444 18.49 16.32 48.34
N GLY A 445 18.63 16.59 49.65
CA GLY A 445 18.06 15.77 50.71
C GLY A 445 16.52 15.84 50.86
N ALA A 446 15.84 16.73 50.14
CA ALA A 446 14.39 16.84 50.12
C ALA A 446 13.71 15.95 49.06
N PHE A 447 14.49 15.42 48.11
CA PHE A 447 13.99 14.51 47.10
C PHE A 447 13.74 13.13 47.71
N ASN A 448 12.51 12.66 47.55
CA ASN A 448 12.07 11.35 48.01
C ASN A 448 11.62 10.53 46.81
N ASP A 449 11.57 9.21 47.01
CA ASP A 449 10.92 8.32 46.06
C ASP A 449 9.48 8.76 45.84
N ILE A 450 9.06 8.69 44.57
CA ILE A 450 7.68 8.98 44.22
C ILE A 450 6.75 8.04 45.02
N PRO A 451 5.82 8.58 45.83
CA PRO A 451 4.95 7.76 46.66
C PRO A 451 3.90 7.06 45.78
N TYR A 452 4.20 5.82 45.38
CA TYR A 452 3.34 4.97 44.53
C TYR A 452 1.91 4.81 45.07
N ALA A 453 1.68 5.01 46.38
CA ALA A 453 0.35 4.97 46.96
C ALA A 453 -0.56 6.16 46.56
N ARG A 454 0.01 7.27 46.08
CA ARG A 454 -0.74 8.48 45.67
C ARG A 454 -0.87 8.66 44.16
N LEU A 455 -0.03 8.00 43.38
CA LEU A 455 -0.13 7.93 41.91
C LEU A 455 -0.75 6.58 41.57
N GLY A 456 -1.92 6.57 40.90
CA GLY A 456 -2.58 5.31 40.55
C GLY A 456 -1.66 4.38 39.76
N HIS A 457 -0.82 4.95 38.88
CA HIS A 457 0.19 4.23 38.11
C HIS A 457 1.31 5.17 37.63
N LEU A 458 2.56 4.69 37.56
CA LEU A 458 3.70 5.41 36.96
C LEU A 458 4.29 4.55 35.84
N ALA A 459 4.12 4.97 34.59
CA ALA A 459 4.77 4.31 33.45
C ALA A 459 5.97 5.15 32.98
N ARG A 460 7.03 4.47 32.56
CA ARG A 460 8.30 5.09 32.22
C ARG A 460 8.76 4.62 30.85
N TYR A 461 9.06 5.56 29.95
CA TYR A 461 9.50 5.27 28.59
C TYR A 461 10.70 6.16 28.26
N TYR A 462 11.88 5.56 28.19
CA TYR A 462 13.13 6.28 27.93
C TYR A 462 13.73 5.84 26.61
N TRP A 463 14.30 6.80 25.90
CA TRP A 463 14.95 6.57 24.62
C TRP A 463 16.47 6.59 24.80
N GLY A 464 17.16 5.55 24.33
CA GLY A 464 18.62 5.55 24.23
C GLY A 464 19.42 4.88 25.36
N VAL A 465 18.79 4.11 26.24
CA VAL A 465 19.47 3.13 27.10
C VAL A 465 18.77 1.80 26.87
N VAL A 466 19.46 0.85 26.24
CA VAL A 466 18.99 -0.54 26.08
C VAL A 466 19.43 -1.34 27.30
#